data_AF-A0A9N7LT22-F1
#
_entry.id   AF-A0A9N7LT22-F1
#
_cell.length_a   1.000
_cell.length_b   1.000
_cell.length_c   1.000
_cell.angle_alpha   90.00
_cell.angle_beta   90.00
_cell.angle_gamma   90.00
#
_symmetry.space_group_name_H-M   'P 1'
#
loop_
_entity.id
_entity.type
_entity.pdbx_description
1 polymer ?
#
loop_
_entity_poly.entity_id
_entity_poly.type
_entity_poly.pdbx_seq_one_letter_code
_entity_poly.pdbx_strand_id
1 'polypeptide(L)'
;MIADNNECVVCANTRDADGPAAGVDEELYDHVAEWRTWPGYSEQERLAAEFAYRFATEHTVLRDDEDFWRRATEHFSEDLLADPALSCALWVGMGRVLRTLDIGQACMLTLPSRA
;
A
#
# COMPACT_ATOMS: atom_id res chain seq x y z
N MET A 1 -4.32 0.16 -1.40
CA MET A 1 -3.79 1.48 -1.82
C MET A 1 -3.19 1.44 -3.20
N ILE A 2 -1.94 1.00 -3.35
CA ILE A 2 -1.27 0.98 -4.66
C ILE A 2 -2.07 0.15 -5.66
N ALA A 3 -2.55 -1.02 -5.23
CA ALA A 3 -3.39 -1.90 -6.06
C ALA A 3 -4.64 -1.18 -6.59
N ASP A 4 -5.39 -0.50 -5.72
CA ASP A 4 -6.64 0.20 -6.09
C ASP A 4 -6.36 1.36 -7.05
N ASN A 5 -5.34 2.17 -6.76
CA ASN A 5 -4.96 3.31 -7.60
C ASN A 5 -4.32 2.89 -8.93
N ASN A 6 -3.82 1.67 -9.02
CA ASN A 6 -3.38 1.06 -10.27
C ASN A 6 -4.48 0.25 -10.98
N GLU A 7 -5.66 0.12 -10.36
CA GLU A 7 -6.74 -0.79 -10.78
C GLU A 7 -6.27 -2.25 -10.95
N CYS A 8 -5.19 -2.65 -10.25
CA CYS A 8 -4.61 -3.97 -10.37
C CYS A 8 -5.41 -4.98 -9.54
N VAL A 9 -6.41 -5.61 -10.16
CA VAL A 9 -7.25 -6.62 -9.50
C VAL A 9 -6.37 -7.73 -8.89
N VAL A 10 -5.38 -8.25 -9.64
CA VAL A 10 -4.39 -9.27 -9.17
C VAL A 10 -3.75 -8.88 -7.85
N CYS A 11 -3.31 -7.64 -7.77
CA CYS A 11 -2.65 -7.10 -6.59
C CYS A 11 -3.65 -6.97 -5.43
N ALA A 12 -4.88 -6.51 -5.68
CA ALA A 12 -5.91 -6.30 -4.67
C ALA A 12 -6.42 -7.60 -4.03
N ASN A 13 -6.48 -8.70 -4.80
CA ASN A 13 -6.92 -10.00 -4.31
C ASN A 13 -5.78 -10.91 -3.82
N THR A 14 -4.55 -10.39 -3.77
CA THR A 14 -3.45 -11.15 -3.18
C THR A 14 -3.55 -11.08 -1.66
N ARG A 15 -3.33 -12.21 -0.98
CA ARG A 15 -3.23 -12.32 0.48
C ARG A 15 -1.91 -12.98 0.85
N ASP A 16 -1.30 -12.51 1.93
CA ASP A 16 -0.17 -13.22 2.55
C ASP A 16 -0.74 -14.21 3.59
N ALA A 17 -0.33 -15.49 3.53
CA ALA A 17 -0.78 -16.50 4.47
C ALA A 17 -0.42 -16.18 5.94
N ASP A 18 0.68 -15.45 6.16
CA ASP A 18 1.11 -15.00 7.48
C ASP A 18 0.42 -13.68 7.90
N GLY A 19 -0.31 -13.04 6.98
CA GLY A 19 -0.98 -11.76 7.18
C GLY A 19 -1.90 -11.72 8.42
N PRO A 20 -2.85 -12.65 8.59
CA PRO A 20 -3.74 -12.65 9.74
C PRO A 20 -3.01 -12.72 11.08
N ALA A 21 -1.90 -13.48 11.15
CA ALA A 21 -1.08 -13.56 12.37
C ALA A 21 -0.34 -12.23 12.65
N ALA A 22 -0.07 -11.45 11.61
CA ALA A 22 0.51 -10.11 11.70
C ALA A 22 -0.54 -8.99 11.87
N GLY A 23 -1.82 -9.33 12.06
CA GLY A 23 -2.91 -8.35 12.21
C GLY A 23 -3.43 -7.79 10.88
N VAL A 24 -3.09 -8.41 9.75
CA VAL A 24 -3.59 -8.05 8.42
C VAL A 24 -4.76 -8.99 8.08
N ASP A 25 -5.96 -8.59 8.48
CA ASP A 25 -7.21 -9.33 8.24
C ASP A 25 -8.07 -8.69 7.13
N GLU A 26 -9.24 -9.30 6.84
CA GLU A 26 -10.15 -8.80 5.81
C GLU A 26 -10.73 -7.41 6.13
N GLU A 27 -10.89 -7.06 7.41
CA GLU A 27 -11.38 -5.73 7.80
C GLU A 27 -10.38 -4.65 7.38
N LEU A 28 -9.08 -4.91 7.53
CA LEU A 28 -8.04 -3.99 7.04
C LEU A 28 -8.12 -3.78 5.53
N TYR A 29 -8.40 -4.84 4.75
CA TYR A 29 -8.54 -4.75 3.29
C TYR A 29 -9.80 -3.98 2.87
N ASP A 30 -10.92 -4.22 3.54
CA ASP A 30 -12.21 -3.57 3.24
C ASP A 30 -12.14 -2.04 3.46
N HIS A 31 -11.37 -1.60 4.45
CA HIS A 31 -11.23 -0.18 4.79
C HIS A 31 -10.04 0.53 4.13
N VAL A 32 -9.34 -0.12 3.21
CA VAL A 32 -8.21 0.49 2.49
C VAL A 32 -8.62 1.82 1.86
N ALA A 33 -9.76 1.91 1.17
CA ALA A 33 -10.19 3.16 0.54
C ALA A 33 -10.50 4.29 1.55
N GLU A 34 -10.78 3.93 2.80
CA GLU A 34 -11.17 4.81 3.90
C GLU A 34 -10.01 5.23 4.80
N TRP A 35 -8.77 5.06 4.35
CA TRP A 35 -7.57 5.34 5.15
C TRP A 35 -7.53 6.68 5.87
N ARG A 36 -8.16 7.72 5.31
CA ARG A 36 -8.21 9.05 5.93
C ARG A 36 -9.08 9.08 7.19
N THR A 37 -10.08 8.21 7.27
CA THR A 37 -11.18 8.32 8.25
C THR A 37 -11.39 7.06 9.09
N TRP A 38 -10.99 5.88 8.60
CA TRP A 38 -11.19 4.64 9.33
C TRP A 38 -10.39 4.65 10.65
N PRO A 39 -11.02 4.39 11.82
CA PRO A 39 -10.34 4.46 13.11
C PRO A 39 -9.41 3.28 13.40
N GLY A 40 -9.45 2.21 12.59
CA GLY A 40 -8.60 1.03 12.77
C GLY A 40 -7.12 1.25 12.46
N TYR A 41 -6.77 2.27 11.67
CA TYR A 41 -5.37 2.64 11.44
C TYR A 41 -4.81 3.51 12.55
N SER A 42 -3.67 3.11 13.09
CA SER A 42 -2.77 3.97 13.84
C SER A 42 -2.33 5.18 13.01
N GLU A 43 -1.73 6.18 13.67
CA GLU A 43 -1.22 7.36 12.98
C GLU A 43 -0.09 7.01 12.00
N GLN A 44 0.82 6.11 12.39
CA GLN A 44 1.89 5.62 11.53
C GLN A 44 1.34 4.90 10.29
N GLU A 45 0.36 4.00 10.45
CA GLU A 45 -0.27 3.30 9.31
C GLU A 45 -1.02 4.27 8.40
N ARG A 46 -1.67 5.29 8.97
CA ARG A 46 -2.35 6.33 8.20
C ARG A 46 -1.37 7.16 7.37
N LEU A 47 -0.20 7.48 7.92
CA LEU A 47 0.86 8.17 7.18
C LEU A 47 1.47 7.27 6.09
N ALA A 48 1.65 5.97 6.34
CA ALA A 48 2.06 5.02 5.31
C ALA A 48 1.03 4.90 4.18
N ALA A 49 -0.26 4.89 4.52
CA ALA A 49 -1.36 4.87 3.57
C ALA A 49 -1.43 6.18 2.75
N GLU A 50 -1.23 7.33 3.39
CA GLU A 50 -1.10 8.64 2.73
C GLU A 50 0.06 8.64 1.74
N PHE A 51 1.23 8.20 2.19
CA PHE A 51 2.42 8.08 1.34
C PHE A 51 2.13 7.20 0.12
N ALA A 52 1.59 5.99 0.31
CA ALA A 52 1.29 5.07 -0.78
C ALA A 52 0.27 5.67 -1.77
N TYR A 53 -0.81 6.28 -1.27
CA TYR A 53 -1.82 6.92 -2.10
C TYR A 53 -1.22 8.04 -2.96
N ARG A 54 -0.48 8.95 -2.33
CA ARG A 54 0.12 10.12 -2.99
C ARG A 54 1.28 9.74 -3.90
N PHE A 55 2.06 8.72 -3.55
CA PHE A 55 3.09 8.16 -4.42
C PHE A 55 2.49 7.61 -5.72
N ALA A 56 1.33 6.93 -5.65
CA ALA A 56 0.67 6.40 -6.84
C ALA A 56 0.01 7.49 -7.71
N THR A 57 -0.45 8.60 -7.13
CA THR A 57 -1.34 9.57 -7.81
C THR A 57 -0.70 10.92 -8.09
N GLU A 58 0.20 11.39 -7.22
CA GLU A 58 0.72 12.76 -7.24
C GLU A 58 2.14 12.87 -6.65
N HIS A 59 3.02 11.89 -6.94
CA HIS A 59 4.37 11.81 -6.36
C HIS A 59 5.24 13.07 -6.53
N THR A 60 5.03 13.86 -7.59
CA THR A 60 5.74 15.13 -7.78
C THR A 60 5.25 16.22 -6.83
N VAL A 61 3.96 16.22 -6.47
CA VAL A 61 3.40 17.11 -5.45
C VAL A 61 3.85 16.65 -4.06
N LEU A 62 3.79 15.35 -3.79
CA LEU A 62 4.27 14.77 -2.53
C LEU A 62 5.73 15.11 -2.23
N ARG A 63 6.59 15.08 -3.26
CA ARG A 63 8.01 15.44 -3.11
C ARG A 63 8.21 16.79 -2.45
N ASP A 64 7.36 17.76 -2.79
CA ASP A 64 7.51 19.16 -2.38
C ASP A 64 6.63 19.51 -1.15
N ASP A 65 6.00 18.51 -0.50
CA ASP A 65 5.09 18.71 0.64
C ASP A 65 5.81 18.63 2.00
N GLU A 66 6.30 19.78 2.47
CA GLU A 66 7.02 19.88 3.76
C GLU A 66 6.19 19.45 4.98
N ASP A 67 4.86 19.65 4.96
CA ASP A 67 4.01 19.29 6.10
C ASP A 67 3.86 17.76 6.22
N PHE A 68 3.68 17.08 5.09
CA PHE A 68 3.69 15.62 5.07
C PHE A 68 5.02 15.07 5.61
N TRP A 69 6.15 15.57 5.11
CA TRP A 69 7.47 15.07 5.53
C TRP A 69 7.73 15.33 7.01
N ARG A 70 7.34 16.49 7.53
CA ARG A 70 7.43 16.80 8.96
C ARG A 70 6.68 15.76 9.79
N ARG A 71 5.41 15.49 9.49
CA ARG A 71 4.60 14.46 10.20
C ARG A 71 5.19 13.07 10.02
N ALA A 72 5.65 12.72 8.83
CA ALA A 72 6.24 11.40 8.56
C ALA A 72 7.49 11.15 9.41
N THR A 73 8.38 12.15 9.57
CA THR A 73 9.60 11.99 10.38
C THR A 73 9.37 11.81 11.88
N GLU A 74 8.16 12.11 12.38
CA GLU A 74 7.78 11.82 13.77
C GLU A 74 7.53 10.31 13.99
N HIS A 75 7.21 9.56 12.92
CA HIS A 75 6.83 8.14 12.98
C HIS A 75 7.78 7.21 12.21
N PHE A 76 8.57 7.72 11.27
CA PHE A 76 9.49 6.94 10.45
C PHE A 76 10.91 7.50 10.49
N SER A 77 11.90 6.62 10.69
CA SER A 77 13.30 6.96 10.39
C SER A 77 13.54 6.94 8.88
N GLU A 78 14.62 7.57 8.41
CA GLU A 78 15.00 7.54 6.99
C GLU A 78 15.15 6.10 6.46
N ASP A 79 15.81 5.23 7.24
CA ASP A 79 15.93 3.80 6.91
C ASP A 79 14.57 3.11 6.82
N LEU A 80 13.64 3.45 7.73
CA LEU A 80 12.30 2.88 7.75
C LEU A 80 11.40 3.42 6.62
N LEU A 81 11.71 4.60 6.04
CA LEU A 81 10.99 5.14 4.87
C LEU A 81 11.44 4.51 3.55
N ALA A 82 12.65 3.96 3.48
CA ALA A 82 13.16 3.34 2.26
C ALA A 82 12.35 2.10 1.86
N ASP A 83 12.03 1.23 2.82
CA ASP A 83 11.27 0.00 2.60
C ASP A 83 9.85 0.23 2.03
N PRO A 84 9.00 1.10 2.59
CA PRO A 84 7.70 1.40 2.01
C PRO A 84 7.81 2.14 0.67
N ALA A 85 8.83 2.98 0.46
CA ALA A 85 9.07 3.61 -0.84
C ALA A 85 9.41 2.60 -1.94
N LEU A 86 10.32 1.67 -1.65
CA LEU A 86 10.68 0.58 -2.58
C LEU A 86 9.48 -0.35 -2.84
N SER A 87 8.72 -0.69 -1.79
CA SER A 87 7.50 -1.48 -1.91
C SER A 87 6.48 -0.80 -2.81
N CYS A 88 6.23 0.51 -2.61
CA CYS A 88 5.32 1.27 -3.46
C CYS A 88 5.79 1.28 -4.92
N ALA A 89 7.08 1.52 -5.18
CA ALA A 89 7.64 1.50 -6.53
C ALA A 89 7.45 0.14 -7.22
N LEU A 90 7.74 -0.96 -6.52
CA LEU A 90 7.55 -2.32 -6.99
C LEU A 90 6.09 -2.57 -7.39
N TRP A 91 5.15 -2.27 -6.49
CA TRP A 91 3.73 -2.50 -6.73
C TRP A 91 3.13 -1.58 -7.79
N VAL A 92 3.64 -0.36 -7.91
CA VAL A 92 3.28 0.56 -9.01
C VAL A 92 3.67 -0.06 -10.35
N GLY A 93 4.93 -0.49 -10.49
CA GLY A 93 5.44 -1.11 -11.71
C GLY A 93 4.71 -2.40 -12.06
N MET A 94 4.60 -3.31 -11.08
CA MET A 94 3.93 -4.60 -11.25
C MET A 94 2.46 -4.44 -11.65
N GLY A 95 1.71 -3.60 -10.94
CA GLY A 95 0.29 -3.39 -11.23
C GLY A 95 0.06 -2.83 -12.64
N ARG A 96 0.93 -1.91 -13.09
CA ARG A 96 0.89 -1.38 -14.46
C ARG A 96 1.20 -2.44 -15.52
N VAL A 97 2.17 -3.33 -15.27
CA VAL A 97 2.47 -4.46 -16.16
C VAL A 97 1.26 -5.39 -16.29
N LEU A 98 0.71 -5.84 -15.16
CA LEU A 98 -0.41 -6.78 -15.14
C LEU A 98 -1.65 -6.19 -15.82
N ARG A 99 -1.95 -4.92 -15.57
CA ARG A 99 -3.10 -4.25 -16.20
C ARG A 99 -2.90 -3.99 -17.69
N THR A 100 -1.71 -3.61 -18.11
CA THR A 100 -1.43 -3.37 -19.54
C THR A 100 -1.55 -4.65 -20.37
N LEU A 101 -1.19 -5.79 -19.80
CA LEU A 101 -1.26 -7.10 -20.47
C LEU A 101 -2.60 -7.83 -20.27
N ASP A 102 -3.57 -7.19 -19.61
CA ASP A 102 -4.87 -7.77 -19.24
C ASP A 102 -4.73 -9.12 -18.49
N ILE A 103 -3.70 -9.22 -17.65
CA ILE A 103 -3.49 -10.40 -16.82
C ILE A 103 -4.42 -10.28 -15.62
N GLY A 104 -5.53 -11.01 -15.70
CA GLY A 104 -6.49 -11.14 -14.62
C GLY A 104 -6.20 -12.33 -13.70
N GLN A 105 -7.11 -12.49 -12.74
CA GLN A 105 -7.19 -13.63 -11.84
C GLN A 105 -8.66 -13.91 -11.59
N ALA A 106 -9.04 -15.18 -11.56
CA ALA A 106 -10.43 -15.60 -11.34
C ALA A 106 -10.76 -15.82 -9.86
N CYS A 107 -9.75 -16.07 -9.02
CA CYS A 107 -9.88 -16.35 -7.60
C CYS A 107 -8.83 -15.60 -6.78
N MET A 108 -9.04 -15.54 -5.46
CA MET A 108 -8.08 -15.00 -4.50
C MET A 108 -6.76 -15.77 -4.56
N LEU A 109 -5.65 -15.04 -4.59
CA LEU A 109 -4.31 -15.61 -4.61
C LEU A 109 -3.71 -15.52 -3.21
N THR A 110 -3.43 -16.66 -2.58
CA THR A 110 -2.70 -16.68 -1.30
C THR A 110 -1.23 -16.99 -1.55
N LEU A 111 -0.36 -16.04 -1.22
CA LEU A 111 1.08 -16.26 -1.17
C LEU A 111 1.38 -17.19 0.02
N PRO A 112 2.13 -18.28 -0.18
CA PRO A 112 2.42 -19.23 0.89
C PRO A 112 3.31 -18.59 1.96
N SER A 113 3.15 -19.05 3.20
CA SER A 113 3.99 -18.69 4.35
C SER A 113 5.46 -18.95 4.06
N ARG A 114 6.36 -18.10 4.57
CA ARG A 114 7.81 -18.17 4.33
C ARG A 114 8.56 -19.17 5.23
N ALA A 115 7.89 -20.22 5.71
CA ALA A 115 8.43 -21.22 6.64
C ALA A 115 9.82 -21.77 6.26
#